data_AF-A0A956WI73-F1
#
_entry.id   AF-A0A956WI73-F1
#
_cell.length_a   1.000
_cell.length_b   1.000
_cell.length_c   1.000
_cell.angle_alpha   90.00
_cell.angle_beta   90.00
_cell.angle_gamma   90.00
#
_symmetry.space_group_name_H-M   'P 1'
#
loop_
_entity.id
_entity.type
_entity.pdbx_description
1 polymer ?
#
loop_
_entity_poly.entity_id
_entity_poly.type
_entity_poly.pdbx_seq_one_letter_code
_entity_poly.pdbx_strand_id
1 'polypeptide(L)'
;VQITSPVDALKQGIGTVYQHFTLVPNLSILENVALGGDTGFVLSLGSIEARLVQMLAEFGLEVSPQTEIRYLGLGQRQRVEIIKALLRGSRVLLLDEPTS
;
A
#
# COMPACT_ATOMS: atom_id res chain seq x y z
N VAL A 1 -25.98 -0.30 3.89
CA VAL A 1 -24.77 0.33 3.29
C VAL A 1 -25.09 0.65 1.84
N GLN A 2 -24.86 1.88 1.37
CA GLN A 2 -24.98 2.26 -0.05
C GLN A 2 -23.59 2.61 -0.58
N ILE A 3 -23.21 2.02 -1.72
CA ILE A 3 -21.94 2.28 -2.43
C ILE A 3 -22.31 2.60 -3.86
N THR A 4 -22.11 3.86 -4.27
CA THR A 4 -22.53 4.37 -5.59
C THR A 4 -21.36 4.63 -6.53
N SER A 5 -20.14 4.63 -6.01
CA SER A 5 -18.90 4.82 -6.78
C SER A 5 -17.70 4.15 -6.11
N PRO A 6 -16.58 3.92 -6.84
CA PRO A 6 -15.34 3.42 -6.25
C PRO A 6 -14.78 4.33 -5.14
N VAL A 7 -14.95 5.65 -5.27
CA VAL A 7 -14.52 6.63 -4.25
C VAL A 7 -15.32 6.45 -2.96
N ASP A 8 -16.61 6.14 -3.05
CA ASP A 8 -17.44 5.85 -1.87
C ASP A 8 -16.97 4.59 -1.14
N ALA A 9 -16.54 3.56 -1.90
CA ALA A 9 -15.97 2.34 -1.32
C ALA A 9 -14.65 2.63 -0.57
N LEU A 10 -13.75 3.41 -1.17
CA LEU A 10 -12.49 3.85 -0.54
C LEU A 10 -12.74 4.63 0.75
N LYS A 11 -13.68 5.60 0.74
CA LYS A 11 -14.07 6.37 1.94
C LYS A 11 -14.68 5.48 3.03
N GLN A 12 -15.30 4.37 2.66
CA GLN A 12 -15.80 3.37 3.59
C GLN A 12 -14.70 2.37 4.03
N GLY A 13 -13.45 2.57 3.63
CA GLY A 13 -12.32 1.72 4.01
C GLY A 13 -12.32 0.38 3.30
N ILE A 14 -12.89 0.28 2.10
CA ILE A 14 -12.77 -0.89 1.24
C ILE A 14 -11.62 -0.64 0.27
N GLY A 15 -10.53 -1.40 0.44
CA GLY A 15 -9.35 -1.36 -0.43
C GLY A 15 -9.28 -2.60 -1.32
N THR A 16 -8.55 -2.49 -2.43
CA THR A 16 -8.34 -3.60 -3.37
C THR A 16 -6.85 -3.76 -3.64
N VAL A 17 -6.39 -5.01 -3.68
CA VAL A 17 -5.06 -5.40 -4.15
C VAL A 17 -5.28 -6.21 -5.44
N TYR A 18 -4.74 -5.68 -6.53
CA TYR A 18 -4.91 -6.24 -7.87
C TYR A 18 -3.84 -7.27 -8.21
N GLN A 19 -4.15 -8.18 -9.14
CA GLN A 19 -3.20 -9.14 -9.70
C GLN A 19 -2.00 -8.45 -10.37
N HIS A 20 -2.25 -7.38 -11.13
CA HIS A 20 -1.20 -6.52 -11.64
C HIS A 20 -0.84 -5.46 -10.61
N PHE A 21 0.40 -5.47 -10.13
CA PHE A 21 0.85 -4.47 -9.16
C PHE A 21 0.66 -3.06 -9.70
N THR A 22 0.10 -2.21 -8.86
CA THR A 22 -0.03 -0.77 -9.05
C THR A 22 1.17 -0.02 -8.48
N LEU A 23 2.24 -0.74 -8.15
CA LEU A 23 3.50 -0.20 -7.66
C LEU A 23 4.35 0.32 -8.83
N VAL A 24 4.89 1.53 -8.68
CA VAL A 24 5.83 2.14 -9.61
C VAL A 24 7.22 1.53 -9.38
N PRO A 25 7.81 0.84 -10.38
CA PRO A 25 9.04 0.07 -10.17
C PRO A 25 10.27 0.88 -9.74
N ASN A 26 10.35 2.14 -10.19
CA ASN A 26 11.50 3.04 -9.96
C ASN A 26 11.34 3.93 -8.73
N LEU A 27 10.28 3.72 -7.95
CA LEU A 27 10.07 4.43 -6.69
C LEU A 27 10.36 3.47 -5.53
N SER A 28 10.74 4.03 -4.40
CA SER A 28 10.90 3.29 -3.15
C SER A 28 9.56 2.77 -2.62
N ILE A 29 9.61 1.85 -1.66
CA ILE A 29 8.41 1.41 -0.93
C ILE A 29 7.73 2.62 -0.27
N LEU A 30 8.51 3.48 0.38
CA LEU A 30 8.01 4.70 1.03
C LEU A 30 7.29 5.62 0.04
N GLU A 31 7.90 5.87 -1.11
CA GLU A 31 7.33 6.72 -2.16
C GLU A 31 6.04 6.12 -2.72
N ASN A 32 6.01 4.82 -2.99
CA ASN A 32 4.80 4.12 -3.46
C ASN A 32 3.65 4.18 -2.46
N VAL A 33 3.97 4.08 -1.17
CA VAL A 33 2.98 4.15 -0.08
C VAL A 33 2.46 5.57 0.09
N ALA A 34 3.34 6.56 0.00
CA ALA A 34 2.99 7.98 0.10
C ALA A 34 2.18 8.46 -1.11
N LEU A 35 2.41 7.87 -2.29
CA LEU A 35 1.71 8.20 -3.52
C LEU A 35 0.22 7.84 -3.41
N GLY A 36 -0.66 8.81 -3.63
CA GLY A 36 -2.11 8.62 -3.61
C GLY A 36 -2.76 8.53 -2.23
N GLY A 37 -2.07 8.94 -1.16
CA GLY A 37 -2.69 9.18 0.14
C GLY A 37 -3.49 10.48 0.18
N ASP A 38 -4.52 10.54 1.04
CA ASP A 38 -5.36 11.71 1.31
C ASP A 38 -4.64 12.83 2.10
N THR A 39 -3.30 12.84 2.07
CA THR A 39 -2.55 14.02 2.47
C THR A 39 -2.78 15.05 1.38
N GLY A 40 -3.26 16.25 1.71
CA GLY A 40 -3.39 17.34 0.73
C GLY A 40 -2.06 17.71 0.07
N PHE A 41 -1.86 18.96 -0.33
CA PHE A 41 -0.63 19.38 -1.02
C PHE A 41 0.68 19.12 -0.23
N VAL A 42 0.61 18.82 1.07
CA VAL A 42 1.75 18.56 1.95
C VAL A 42 1.79 17.09 2.35
N LEU A 43 2.84 16.39 1.91
CA LEU A 43 3.16 15.02 2.30
C LEU A 43 4.04 15.02 3.55
N SER A 44 3.52 14.50 4.67
CA SER A 44 4.35 14.24 5.86
C SER A 44 5.03 12.86 5.73
N LEU A 45 6.14 12.83 4.97
CA LEU A 45 6.87 11.59 4.72
C LEU A 45 7.40 10.94 6.00
N GLY A 46 7.85 11.72 6.98
CA GLY A 46 8.38 11.18 8.23
C GLY A 46 7.37 10.37 9.05
N SER A 47 6.11 10.83 9.12
CA SER A 47 5.06 10.06 9.83
C SER A 47 4.66 8.79 9.07
N ILE A 48 4.67 8.84 7.73
CA ILE A 48 4.38 7.68 6.89
C ILE A 48 5.50 6.64 7.05
N GLU A 49 6.75 7.08 7.04
CA GLU A 49 7.93 6.22 7.18
C GLU A 49 7.93 5.48 8.52
N ALA A 50 7.68 6.17 9.63
CA ALA A 50 7.63 5.53 10.95
C ALA A 50 6.58 4.41 11.02
N ARG A 51 5.38 4.65 10.47
CA ARG A 51 4.30 3.66 10.43
C ARG A 51 4.61 2.53 9.43
N LEU A 52 5.23 2.86 8.30
CA LEU A 52 5.66 1.89 7.31
C LEU A 52 6.70 0.92 7.89
N VAL A 53 7.69 1.42 8.63
CA VAL A 53 8.69 0.56 9.29
C VAL A 53 8.04 -0.45 10.23
N GLN A 54 7.05 -0.03 11.02
CA GLN A 54 6.29 -0.93 11.89
C GLN A 54 5.54 -1.99 11.09
N MET A 55 4.81 -1.59 10.05
CA MET A 55 4.06 -2.50 9.18
C MET A 55 4.97 -3.50 8.44
N LEU A 56 6.14 -3.07 7.96
CA LEU A 56 7.10 -3.96 7.31
C LEU A 56 7.53 -5.08 8.27
N ALA A 57 7.79 -4.75 9.53
CA ALA A 57 8.13 -5.72 10.56
C ALA A 57 6.96 -6.67 10.88
N GLU A 58 5.75 -6.14 11.07
CA GLU A 58 4.53 -6.94 11.35
C GLU A 58 4.22 -7.95 10.24
N PHE A 59 4.49 -7.58 8.98
CA PHE A 59 4.28 -8.44 7.81
C PHE A 59 5.50 -9.30 7.45
N GLY A 60 6.52 -9.34 8.32
CA GLY A 60 7.73 -10.16 8.15
C GLY A 60 8.50 -9.82 6.86
N LEU A 61 8.57 -8.53 6.51
CA LEU A 61 9.25 -8.03 5.32
C LEU A 61 10.53 -7.29 5.72
N GLU A 62 11.64 -8.00 5.75
CA GLU A 62 12.97 -7.47 6.11
C GLU A 62 13.60 -6.67 4.96
N VAL A 63 13.04 -5.49 4.66
CA VAL A 63 13.52 -4.58 3.61
C VAL A 63 13.50 -3.13 4.10
N SER A 64 14.43 -2.31 3.60
CA SER A 64 14.41 -0.88 3.89
C SER A 64 13.22 -0.20 3.18
N PRO A 65 12.51 0.74 3.82
CA PRO A 65 11.51 1.60 3.16
C PRO A 65 12.04 2.30 1.90
N GLN A 66 13.36 2.54 1.83
CA GLN A 66 14.02 3.19 0.71
C GLN A 66 14.38 2.24 -0.45
N THR A 67 14.08 0.95 -0.31
CA THR A 67 14.31 -0.03 -1.39
C THR A 67 13.36 0.25 -2.55
N GLU A 68 13.90 0.37 -3.76
CA GLU A 68 13.05 0.50 -4.95
C GLU A 68 12.29 -0.80 -5.25
N ILE A 69 11.03 -0.67 -5.69
CA ILE A 69 10.14 -1.81 -5.96
C ILE A 69 10.73 -2.80 -6.97
N ARG A 70 11.50 -2.33 -7.95
CA ARG A 70 12.12 -3.20 -8.96
C ARG A 70 13.04 -4.28 -8.36
N TYR A 71 13.59 -4.06 -7.17
CA TYR A 71 14.45 -5.03 -6.47
C TYR A 71 13.67 -6.03 -5.61
N LEU A 72 12.36 -5.85 -5.44
CA LEU A 72 11.53 -6.77 -4.67
C LEU A 72 11.10 -7.96 -5.52
N GLY A 73 11.12 -9.16 -4.92
CA GLY A 73 10.49 -10.35 -5.47
C GLY A 73 8.96 -10.25 -5.49
N LEU A 74 8.30 -11.16 -6.20
CA LEU A 74 6.85 -11.13 -6.42
C LEU A 74 6.06 -11.09 -5.09
N GLY A 75 6.34 -12.01 -4.17
CA GLY A 75 5.67 -12.07 -2.87
C GLY A 75 5.96 -10.84 -1.98
N GLN A 76 7.15 -10.25 -2.12
CA GLN A 76 7.48 -9.01 -1.41
C GLN A 76 6.64 -7.83 -1.95
N ARG A 77 6.48 -7.73 -3.28
CA ARG A 77 5.61 -6.72 -3.91
C ARG A 77 4.15 -6.89 -3.49
N GLN A 78 3.65 -8.12 -3.39
CA GLN A 78 2.30 -8.40 -2.89
C GLN A 78 2.10 -7.90 -1.45
N ARG A 79 3.04 -8.18 -0.55
CA ARG A 79 2.98 -7.66 0.82
C ARG A 79 3.03 -6.14 0.86
N VAL A 80 3.84 -5.51 0.01
CA VAL A 80 3.88 -4.04 -0.11
C VAL A 80 2.53 -3.48 -0.57
N GLU A 81 1.84 -4.11 -1.52
CA GLU A 81 0.48 -3.69 -1.92
C GLU A 81 -0.52 -3.75 -0.77
N ILE A 82 -0.47 -4.83 0.01
CA ILE A 82 -1.33 -5.00 1.19
C ILE A 82 -1.04 -3.89 2.21
N ILE A 83 0.23 -3.67 2.55
CA ILE A 83 0.67 -2.61 3.48
C ILE A 83 0.20 -1.24 2.99
N LYS A 84 0.36 -0.94 1.68
CA LYS A 84 -0.08 0.31 1.05
C LYS A 84 -1.58 0.53 1.24
N ALA A 85 -2.40 -0.49 0.98
CA ALA A 85 -3.85 -0.39 1.16
C ALA A 85 -4.24 -0.16 2.63
N LEU A 86 -3.58 -0.84 3.57
CA LEU A 86 -3.83 -0.68 5.01
C LEU A 86 -3.42 0.71 5.53
N LEU A 87 -2.29 1.24 5.07
CA LEU A 87 -1.82 2.58 5.45
C LEU A 87 -2.76 3.68 4.96
N ARG A 88 -3.51 3.45 3.88
CA ARG A 88 -4.58 4.33 3.38
C ARG A 88 -5.90 4.21 4.15
N GLY A 89 -5.95 3.40 5.21
CA GLY A 89 -7.14 3.25 6.06
C GLY A 89 -8.12 2.17 5.60
N SER A 90 -7.69 1.24 4.74
CA SER A 90 -8.53 0.08 4.39
C SER A 90 -8.78 -0.79 5.63
N ARG A 91 -10.06 -1.05 5.90
CA ARG A 91 -10.58 -1.94 6.96
C ARG A 91 -11.00 -3.29 6.39
N VAL A 92 -11.36 -3.32 5.11
CA VAL A 92 -11.70 -4.51 4.34
C VAL A 92 -10.83 -4.50 3.10
N LEU A 93 -10.13 -5.60 2.83
CA LEU A 93 -9.31 -5.78 1.63
C LEU A 93 -9.95 -6.81 0.70
N LEU A 94 -10.12 -6.41 -0.56
CA LEU A 94 -10.46 -7.30 -1.66
C LEU A 94 -9.14 -7.72 -2.32
N LEU A 95 -8.89 -9.03 -2.35
CA LEU A 95 -7.71 -9.62 -2.96
C LEU A 95 -8.14 -10.28 -4.26
N ASP A 96 -7.60 -9.82 -5.39
CA ASP A 96 -7.84 -10.44 -6.69
C ASP A 96 -6.77 -11.50 -6.96
N GLU A 97 -7.19 -12.77 -7.05
CA GLU A 97 -6.33 -13.96 -7.18
C GLU A 97 -5.06 -13.98 -6.29
N PRO A 98 -5.19 -13.98 -4.95
CA PRO A 98 -4.04 -13.89 -4.05
C PRO A 98 -3.13 -15.13 -4.04
N THR A 99 -3.63 -16.27 -4.53
CA THR A 99 -2.97 -17.57 -4.53
C THR A 99 -2.80 -18.07 -5.96
N SER A 100 -1.67 -17.73 -6.59
CA SER A 100 -1.15 -18.38 -7.80
C SER A 100 0.27 -18.83 -7.55
#